data_AF-A0A268UAC6-F1
#
_entry.id   AF-A0A268UAC6-F1
#
_cell.length_a   1.000
_cell.length_b   1.000
_cell.length_c   1.000
_cell.angle_alpha   90.00
_cell.angle_beta   90.00
_cell.angle_gamma   90.00
#
_symmetry.space_group_name_H-M   'P 1'
#
loop_
_entity.id
_entity.type
_entity.pdbx_description
1 polymer ?
#
loop_
_entity_poly.entity_id
_entity_poly.type
_entity_poly.pdbx_seq_one_letter_code
_entity_poly.pdbx_strand_id
1 'polypeptide(L)'
;MYIALEGIDTSGKSTQIKLLKETFKEAIITKEPGGSSLGIQIREMILKEHSIDKTNHIDSKTEFLLFLADRAEHTAKIIKPNQNKLIISDRSLISGIAYAKDIANAKELNLFATQNITPDAVIVLELDENTLQNRLGQKQNDIIEQRGITYLLNIQKRIKSITKDLGCELKIINASDSIEHIQENIKEFIQQKI
;
A
#
# COMPACT_ATOMS: atom_id res chain seq x y z
N MET A 1 0.73 -14.13 10.78
CA MET A 1 -0.31 -13.61 9.86
C MET A 1 0.10 -12.23 9.38
N TYR A 2 0.26 -12.06 8.07
CA TYR A 2 0.64 -10.82 7.41
C TYR A 2 -0.54 -10.25 6.62
N ILE A 3 -1.00 -9.06 7.02
CA ILE A 3 -2.11 -8.35 6.38
C ILE A 3 -1.60 -7.05 5.75
N ALA A 4 -1.98 -6.81 4.50
CA ALA A 4 -1.74 -5.54 3.83
C ALA A 4 -3.04 -4.72 3.77
N LEU A 5 -2.98 -3.47 4.25
CA LEU A 5 -4.02 -2.47 4.00
C LEU A 5 -3.67 -1.72 2.71
N GLU A 6 -4.51 -1.89 1.70
CA GLU A 6 -4.33 -1.36 0.36
C GLU A 6 -5.44 -0.38 -0.02
N GLY A 7 -5.18 0.40 -1.06
CA GLY A 7 -6.11 1.41 -1.58
C GLY A 7 -5.37 2.57 -2.21
N ILE A 8 -6.07 3.33 -3.04
CA ILE A 8 -5.53 4.55 -3.64
C ILE A 8 -5.30 5.65 -2.60
N ASP A 9 -4.59 6.70 -2.97
CA ASP A 9 -4.40 7.85 -2.09
C ASP A 9 -5.76 8.48 -1.74
N THR A 10 -5.82 9.13 -0.57
CA THR A 10 -7.06 9.65 0.05
C THR A 10 -8.09 8.61 0.53
N SER A 11 -7.87 7.31 0.39
CA SER A 11 -8.83 6.28 0.84
C SER A 11 -8.96 6.13 2.36
N GLY A 12 -8.12 6.79 3.16
CA GLY A 12 -8.19 6.76 4.63
C GLY A 12 -7.30 5.73 5.32
N LYS A 13 -6.39 5.07 4.59
CA LYS A 13 -5.46 4.05 5.12
C LYS A 13 -4.72 4.53 6.38
N SER A 14 -4.10 5.71 6.33
CA SER A 14 -3.29 6.21 7.45
C SER A 14 -4.11 6.43 8.73
N THR A 15 -5.38 6.83 8.59
CA THR A 15 -6.32 6.93 9.71
C THR A 15 -6.57 5.56 10.32
N GLN A 16 -6.88 4.57 9.48
CA GLN A 16 -7.17 3.21 9.94
C GLN A 16 -5.94 2.54 10.57
N ILE A 17 -4.75 2.71 9.99
CA ILE A 17 -3.50 2.21 10.56
C ILE A 17 -3.25 2.77 11.97
N LYS A 18 -3.55 4.05 12.20
CA LYS A 18 -3.43 4.65 13.55
C LYS A 18 -4.36 3.98 14.56
N LEU A 19 -5.63 3.77 14.19
CA LEU A 19 -6.62 3.11 15.06
C LEU A 19 -6.28 1.63 15.31
N LEU A 20 -5.81 0.93 14.29
CA LEU A 20 -5.40 -0.47 14.40
C LEU A 20 -4.19 -0.64 15.31
N LYS A 21 -3.26 0.32 15.30
CA LYS A 21 -2.12 0.34 16.24
C LYS A 21 -2.57 0.42 17.70
N GLU A 22 -3.63 1.18 17.98
CA GLU A 22 -4.20 1.29 19.34
C GLU A 22 -4.98 0.02 19.73
N THR A 23 -5.63 -0.61 18.75
CA THR A 23 -6.46 -1.82 18.92
C THR A 23 -5.61 -3.08 19.12
N PHE A 24 -4.61 -3.30 18.27
CA PHE A 24 -3.77 -4.49 18.24
C PHE A 24 -2.36 -4.16 18.73
N LYS A 25 -2.20 -3.97 20.05
CA LYS A 25 -0.96 -3.46 20.66
C LYS A 25 0.27 -4.34 20.41
N GLU A 26 0.07 -5.65 20.31
CA GLU A 26 1.14 -6.62 20.05
C GLU A 26 1.43 -6.81 18.55
N ALA A 27 0.63 -6.19 17.66
CA ALA A 27 0.84 -6.27 16.23
C ALA A 27 2.04 -5.43 15.79
N ILE A 28 2.74 -5.94 14.79
CA ILE A 28 3.76 -5.16 14.09
C ILE A 28 3.06 -4.32 13.05
N ILE A 29 2.95 -3.03 13.32
CA ILE A 29 2.46 -2.04 12.36
C ILE A 29 3.63 -1.51 11.54
N THR A 30 3.54 -1.61 10.22
CA THR A 30 4.61 -1.19 9.31
C THR A 30 4.04 -0.56 8.04
N LYS A 31 4.91 -0.13 7.12
CA LYS A 31 4.52 0.50 5.85
C LYS A 31 5.57 0.33 4.77
N GLU A 32 5.12 0.38 3.52
CA GLU A 32 5.97 0.46 2.34
C GLU A 32 5.62 1.69 1.46
N PRO A 33 6.60 2.48 1.00
CA PRO A 33 7.98 2.48 1.44
C PRO A 33 8.14 3.14 2.81
N GLY A 34 9.24 2.81 3.50
CA GLY A 34 9.66 3.52 4.72
C GLY A 34 9.41 2.79 6.03
N GLY A 35 9.32 1.46 6.02
CA GLY A 35 9.17 0.66 7.24
C GLY A 35 10.49 0.37 7.96
N SER A 36 11.64 0.52 7.29
CA SER A 36 12.98 0.29 7.86
C SER A 36 13.84 1.56 7.86
N SER A 37 14.99 1.56 8.55
CA SER A 37 15.91 2.71 8.57
C SER A 37 16.41 3.09 7.18
N LEU A 38 16.79 2.11 6.36
CA LEU A 38 17.14 2.34 4.96
C LEU A 38 15.91 2.73 4.12
N GLY A 39 14.76 2.07 4.37
CA GLY A 39 13.51 2.39 3.68
C GLY A 39 13.06 3.84 3.87
N ILE A 40 13.29 4.42 5.06
CA ILE A 40 13.01 5.84 5.32
C ILE A 40 13.84 6.73 4.38
N GLN A 41 15.14 6.44 4.23
CA GLN A 41 16.02 7.20 3.34
C GLN A 41 15.59 7.05 1.87
N ILE A 42 15.26 5.82 1.44
CA ILE A 42 14.76 5.57 0.08
C ILE A 42 13.46 6.34 -0.16
N ARG A 43 12.52 6.31 0.79
CA ARG A 43 11.26 7.05 0.69
C ARG A 43 11.54 8.56 0.55
N GLU A 44 12.46 9.11 1.34
CA GLU A 44 12.83 10.51 1.24
C GLU A 44 13.42 10.86 -0.13
N MET A 45 14.26 9.99 -0.72
CA MET A 45 14.81 10.20 -2.06
C MET A 45 13.68 10.28 -3.10
N ILE A 46 12.74 9.32 -3.09
CA ILE A 46 11.61 9.30 -4.02
C ILE A 46 10.75 10.57 -3.86
N LEU A 47 10.42 10.95 -2.63
CA LEU A 47 9.58 12.12 -2.36
C LEU A 47 10.27 13.45 -2.71
N LYS A 48 11.60 13.55 -2.54
CA LYS A 48 12.37 14.74 -2.92
C LYS A 48 12.41 14.92 -4.44
N GLU A 49 12.60 13.86 -5.20
CA GLU A 49 12.57 13.95 -6.68
C GLU A 49 11.16 14.28 -7.21
N HIS A 50 10.12 13.95 -6.45
CA HIS A 50 8.76 14.39 -6.75
C HIS A 50 8.49 15.87 -6.41
N SER A 51 9.32 16.53 -5.61
CA SER A 51 9.15 17.94 -5.26
C SER A 51 10.04 18.89 -6.08
N ILE A 52 11.01 18.35 -6.83
CA ILE A 52 11.86 19.11 -7.76
C ILE A 52 11.08 19.39 -9.06
N ASP A 53 11.43 20.48 -9.76
CA ASP A 53 10.83 20.94 -11.02
C ASP A 53 10.43 19.78 -11.96
N LYS A 54 9.28 19.91 -12.63
CA LYS A 54 8.64 18.88 -13.47
C LYS A 54 9.53 18.36 -14.61
N THR A 55 10.62 19.06 -14.89
CA THR A 55 11.62 18.73 -15.90
C THR A 55 12.65 17.71 -15.42
N ASN A 56 12.80 17.51 -14.10
CA ASN A 56 13.79 16.61 -13.47
C ASN A 56 13.12 15.47 -12.66
N HIS A 57 12.01 14.92 -13.16
CA HIS A 57 11.43 13.75 -12.51
C HIS A 57 12.34 12.52 -12.63
N ILE A 58 12.43 11.78 -11.54
CA ILE A 58 13.07 10.46 -11.51
C ILE A 58 12.49 9.56 -12.60
N ASP A 59 13.37 8.86 -13.32
CA ASP A 59 12.93 7.88 -14.33
C ASP A 59 12.07 6.78 -13.70
N SER A 60 11.02 6.36 -14.41
CA SER A 60 10.05 5.37 -13.91
C SER A 60 10.69 4.02 -13.53
N LYS A 61 11.76 3.60 -14.20
CA LYS A 61 12.48 2.37 -13.83
C LYS A 61 13.31 2.59 -12.59
N THR A 62 13.96 3.74 -12.44
CA THR A 62 14.70 4.10 -11.24
C THR A 62 13.78 4.14 -10.02
N GLU A 63 12.63 4.82 -10.14
CA GLU A 63 11.61 4.86 -9.07
C GLU A 63 11.15 3.44 -8.68
N PHE A 64 10.83 2.61 -9.68
CA PHE A 64 10.44 1.22 -9.45
C PHE A 64 11.54 0.40 -8.73
N LEU A 65 12.79 0.54 -9.16
CA LEU A 65 13.93 -0.15 -8.53
C LEU A 65 14.16 0.31 -7.09
N LEU A 66 13.96 1.60 -6.78
CA LEU A 66 14.03 2.11 -5.42
C LEU A 66 12.91 1.52 -4.54
N PHE A 67 11.68 1.45 -5.05
CA PHE A 67 10.60 0.75 -4.34
C PHE A 67 10.91 -0.73 -4.11
N LEU A 68 11.54 -1.42 -5.07
CA LEU A 68 11.98 -2.80 -4.88
C LEU A 68 13.09 -2.93 -3.84
N ALA A 69 14.03 -1.98 -3.79
CA ALA A 69 15.10 -1.96 -2.78
C ALA A 69 14.54 -1.78 -1.36
N ASP A 70 13.60 -0.83 -1.17
CA ASP A 70 12.89 -0.67 0.11
C ASP A 70 12.14 -1.95 0.49
N ARG A 71 11.40 -2.54 -0.45
CA ARG A 71 10.62 -3.77 -0.22
C ARG A 71 11.48 -4.97 0.15
N ALA A 72 12.63 -5.13 -0.50
CA ALA A 72 13.57 -6.20 -0.19
C ALA A 72 14.13 -6.06 1.24
N GLU A 73 14.53 -4.85 1.63
CA GLU A 73 15.00 -4.57 2.98
C GLU A 73 13.88 -4.75 4.02
N HIS A 74 12.69 -4.23 3.74
CA HIS A 74 11.52 -4.37 4.60
C HIS A 74 11.15 -5.83 4.83
N THR A 75 11.13 -6.62 3.76
CA THR A 75 10.89 -8.06 3.84
C THR A 75 11.95 -8.74 4.72
N ALA A 76 13.22 -8.45 4.48
CA ALA A 76 14.32 -9.10 5.19
C ALA A 76 14.38 -8.73 6.68
N LYS A 77 14.09 -7.48 7.04
CA LYS A 77 14.23 -6.97 8.42
C LYS A 77 12.96 -7.06 9.25
N ILE A 78 11.79 -7.03 8.62
CA ILE A 78 10.51 -6.89 9.33
C ILE A 78 9.60 -8.08 9.06
N ILE A 79 9.28 -8.37 7.79
CA ILE A 79 8.29 -9.40 7.46
C ILE A 79 8.81 -10.80 7.78
N LYS A 80 9.91 -11.22 7.13
CA LYS A 80 10.47 -12.56 7.23
C LYS A 80 10.76 -13.01 8.68
N PRO A 81 11.38 -12.20 9.56
CA PRO A 81 11.66 -12.63 10.93
C PRO A 81 10.43 -12.65 11.86
N ASN A 82 9.28 -12.10 11.45
CA ASN A 82 8.10 -11.98 12.33
C ASN A 82 6.85 -12.69 11.78
N GLN A 83 6.99 -13.68 10.90
CA GLN A 83 5.83 -14.38 10.29
C GLN A 83 4.89 -15.05 11.32
N ASN A 84 5.41 -15.39 12.50
CA ASN A 84 4.66 -15.95 13.61
C ASN A 84 3.84 -14.92 14.41
N LYS A 85 3.92 -13.63 14.06
CA LYS A 85 3.16 -12.54 14.69
C LYS A 85 2.08 -12.02 13.74
N LEU A 86 1.20 -11.19 14.28
CA LEU A 86 0.34 -10.33 13.46
C LEU A 86 1.17 -9.16 12.91
N ILE A 87 1.24 -9.04 11.59
CA ILE A 87 1.84 -7.90 10.89
C ILE A 87 0.74 -7.21 10.10
N ILE A 88 0.61 -5.89 10.27
CA ILE A 88 -0.31 -5.04 9.50
C ILE A 88 0.54 -3.99 8.78
N SER A 89 0.55 -4.04 7.45
CA SER A 89 1.35 -3.12 6.63
C SER A 89 0.45 -2.13 5.87
N ASP A 90 0.78 -0.84 5.92
CA ASP A 90 0.28 0.15 4.98
C ASP A 90 1.00 -0.04 3.63
N ARG A 91 0.26 -0.61 2.66
CA ARG A 91 0.77 -1.10 1.38
C ARG A 91 1.71 -2.31 1.47
N SER A 92 1.93 -2.94 0.33
CA SER A 92 2.74 -4.14 0.12
C SER A 92 3.17 -4.25 -1.36
N LEU A 93 3.68 -5.41 -1.77
CA LEU A 93 3.90 -5.74 -3.17
C LEU A 93 2.67 -5.57 -4.07
N ILE A 94 1.44 -5.63 -3.52
CA ILE A 94 0.22 -5.40 -4.30
C ILE A 94 0.24 -3.99 -4.90
N SER A 95 0.50 -2.96 -4.09
CA SER A 95 0.76 -1.61 -4.57
C SER A 95 1.95 -1.57 -5.53
N GLY A 96 3.05 -2.26 -5.21
CA GLY A 96 4.24 -2.32 -6.06
C GLY A 96 3.95 -2.77 -7.50
N ILE A 97 3.11 -3.79 -7.67
CA ILE A 97 2.71 -4.31 -8.99
C ILE A 97 1.59 -3.45 -9.61
N ALA A 98 0.67 -2.93 -8.80
CA ALA A 98 -0.46 -2.15 -9.29
C ALA A 98 0.01 -0.83 -9.94
N TYR A 99 0.95 -0.13 -9.31
CA TYR A 99 1.47 1.15 -9.82
C TYR A 99 2.51 0.99 -10.95
N ALA A 100 3.22 -0.13 -11.03
CA ALA A 100 4.25 -0.40 -12.04
C ALA A 100 3.66 -0.89 -13.39
N LYS A 101 2.59 -0.25 -13.88
CA LYS A 101 1.79 -0.76 -15.01
C LYS A 101 2.53 -0.93 -16.34
N ASP A 102 3.50 -0.07 -16.60
CA ASP A 102 4.25 -0.02 -17.85
C ASP A 102 5.64 -0.68 -17.73
N ILE A 103 5.91 -1.31 -16.58
CA ILE A 103 7.17 -2.01 -16.33
C ILE A 103 7.00 -3.50 -16.63
N ALA A 104 7.74 -3.99 -17.62
CA ALA A 104 7.81 -5.42 -17.91
C ALA A 104 8.34 -6.18 -16.68
N ASN A 105 7.79 -7.38 -16.46
CA ASN A 105 8.17 -8.28 -15.37
C ASN A 105 7.98 -7.70 -13.94
N ALA A 106 7.12 -6.70 -13.78
CA ALA A 106 6.91 -6.05 -12.48
C ALA A 106 6.48 -7.04 -11.40
N LYS A 107 5.65 -8.05 -11.73
CA LYS A 107 5.20 -9.09 -10.79
C LYS A 107 6.38 -9.94 -10.31
N GLU A 108 7.19 -10.45 -11.24
CA GLU A 108 8.34 -11.30 -10.97
C GLU A 108 9.37 -10.58 -10.12
N LEU A 109 9.66 -9.32 -10.43
CA LEU A 109 10.63 -8.52 -9.68
C LEU A 109 10.14 -8.18 -8.26
N ASN A 110 8.84 -7.94 -8.08
CA ASN A 110 8.24 -7.77 -6.76
C ASN A 110 8.33 -9.06 -5.93
N LEU A 111 8.00 -10.21 -6.53
CA LEU A 111 8.11 -11.52 -5.86
C LEU A 111 9.57 -11.84 -5.52
N PHE A 112 10.52 -11.50 -6.38
CA PHE A 112 11.94 -11.60 -6.09
C PHE A 112 12.32 -10.76 -4.86
N ALA A 113 11.90 -9.49 -4.81
CA ALA A 113 12.18 -8.61 -3.68
C ALA A 113 11.59 -9.14 -2.36
N THR A 114 10.41 -9.76 -2.40
CA THR A 114 9.78 -10.31 -1.19
C THR A 114 10.17 -11.76 -0.89
N GLN A 115 11.09 -12.36 -1.64
CA GLN A 115 11.43 -13.80 -1.52
C GLN A 115 10.18 -14.70 -1.62
N ASN A 116 9.25 -14.34 -2.50
CA ASN A 116 7.92 -14.94 -2.68
C ASN A 116 7.00 -14.87 -1.45
N ILE A 117 7.34 -14.09 -0.42
CA ILE A 117 6.44 -13.83 0.70
C ILE A 117 5.36 -12.85 0.23
N THR A 118 4.10 -13.23 0.38
CA THR A 118 2.94 -12.40 0.09
C THR A 118 2.10 -12.21 1.35
N PRO A 119 1.23 -11.17 1.42
CA PRO A 119 0.22 -11.10 2.46
C PRO A 119 -0.67 -12.34 2.46
N ASP A 120 -1.06 -12.79 3.65
CA ASP A 120 -2.10 -13.79 3.84
C ASP A 120 -3.46 -13.21 3.42
N ALA A 121 -3.68 -11.93 3.78
CA ALA A 121 -4.88 -11.19 3.42
C ALA A 121 -4.56 -9.74 3.02
N VAL A 122 -5.40 -9.20 2.14
CA VAL A 122 -5.34 -7.82 1.67
C VAL A 122 -6.71 -7.18 1.90
N ILE A 123 -6.70 -6.09 2.65
CA ILE A 123 -7.89 -5.28 2.90
C ILE A 123 -7.81 -4.05 2.00
N VAL A 124 -8.74 -3.91 1.06
CA VAL A 124 -8.79 -2.78 0.13
C VAL A 124 -9.84 -1.78 0.60
N LEU A 125 -9.40 -0.57 0.94
CA LEU A 125 -10.28 0.58 1.12
C LEU A 125 -10.65 1.15 -0.25
N GLU A 126 -11.85 0.81 -0.71
CA GLU A 126 -12.36 1.15 -2.05
C GLU A 126 -13.11 2.46 -2.03
N LEU A 127 -12.71 3.39 -2.88
CA LEU A 127 -13.43 4.64 -3.14
C LEU A 127 -14.25 4.53 -4.42
N ASP A 128 -15.46 5.06 -4.37
CA ASP A 128 -16.21 5.40 -5.58
C ASP A 128 -15.68 6.70 -6.20
N GLU A 129 -16.05 6.94 -7.46
CA GLU A 129 -15.59 8.09 -8.23
C GLU A 129 -15.99 9.44 -7.61
N ASN A 130 -17.22 9.57 -7.12
CA ASN A 130 -17.73 10.82 -6.55
C ASN A 130 -17.00 11.16 -5.24
N THR A 131 -16.77 10.16 -4.38
CA THR A 131 -16.05 10.34 -3.13
C THR A 131 -14.58 10.68 -3.38
N LEU A 132 -13.95 10.04 -4.37
CA LEU A 132 -12.59 10.36 -4.77
C LEU A 132 -12.47 11.79 -5.30
N GLN A 133 -13.38 12.23 -6.16
CA GLN A 133 -13.46 13.61 -6.65
C GLN A 133 -13.53 14.61 -5.49
N ASN A 134 -14.42 14.37 -4.53
CA ASN A 134 -14.59 15.24 -3.37
C ASN A 134 -13.33 15.32 -2.50
N ARG A 135 -12.65 14.19 -2.25
CA ARG A 135 -11.46 14.15 -1.38
C ARG A 135 -10.23 14.79 -2.02
N LEU A 136 -10.04 14.61 -3.32
CA LEU A 136 -8.97 15.27 -4.07
C LEU A 136 -9.16 16.80 -4.12
N GLY A 137 -10.40 17.29 -4.12
CA GLY A 137 -10.69 18.74 -4.07
C GLY A 137 -10.35 19.43 -2.75
N GLN A 138 -10.10 18.66 -1.67
CA GLN A 138 -9.87 19.18 -0.32
C GLN A 138 -8.37 19.25 0.07
N LYS A 139 -7.45 18.83 -0.81
CA LYS A 139 -6.01 18.79 -0.53
C LYS A 139 -5.17 19.30 -1.70
N GLN A 140 -3.93 19.67 -1.40
CA GLN A 140 -2.93 19.89 -2.44
C GLN A 140 -2.49 18.52 -2.98
N ASN A 141 -2.66 18.33 -4.29
CA ASN A 141 -2.47 17.03 -4.92
C ASN A 141 -0.99 16.73 -5.22
N ASP A 142 -0.54 15.55 -4.82
CA ASP A 142 0.79 15.04 -5.17
C ASP A 142 0.84 14.62 -6.67
N ILE A 143 2.03 14.38 -7.22
CA ILE A 143 2.22 14.02 -8.65
C ILE A 143 1.33 12.86 -9.08
N ILE A 144 1.16 11.85 -8.23
CA ILE A 144 0.35 10.66 -8.51
C ILE A 144 -1.12 11.04 -8.65
N GLU A 145 -1.62 11.92 -7.79
CA GLU A 145 -3.01 12.40 -7.79
C GLU A 145 -3.28 13.32 -8.99
N GLN A 146 -2.27 14.06 -9.44
CA GLN A 146 -2.33 14.86 -10.68
C GLN A 146 -2.50 14.02 -11.95
N ARG A 147 -2.25 12.71 -11.91
CA ARG A 147 -2.52 11.79 -13.05
C ARG A 147 -4.02 11.57 -13.29
N GLY A 148 -4.88 12.04 -12.38
CA GLY A 148 -6.34 12.11 -12.56
C GLY A 148 -7.12 10.92 -12.00
N ILE A 149 -8.43 11.15 -11.83
CA ILE A 149 -9.38 10.21 -11.23
C ILE A 149 -9.42 8.86 -11.96
N THR A 150 -9.48 8.88 -13.29
CA THR A 150 -9.50 7.66 -14.10
C THR A 150 -8.26 6.78 -13.87
N TYR A 151 -7.09 7.41 -13.72
CA TYR A 151 -5.86 6.69 -13.40
C TYR A 151 -5.96 5.99 -12.04
N LEU A 152 -6.38 6.70 -11.00
CA LEU A 152 -6.53 6.13 -9.66
C LEU A 152 -7.56 5.00 -9.61
N LEU A 153 -8.73 5.17 -10.24
CA LEU A 153 -9.73 4.09 -10.32
C LEU A 153 -9.19 2.85 -11.05
N ASN A 154 -8.34 3.03 -12.07
CA ASN A 154 -7.67 1.93 -12.73
C ASN A 154 -6.64 1.24 -11.81
N ILE A 155 -5.89 2.00 -11.00
CA ILE A 155 -5.02 1.42 -9.97
C ILE A 155 -5.82 0.61 -8.95
N GLN A 156 -6.97 1.12 -8.48
CA GLN A 156 -7.84 0.38 -7.55
C GLN A 156 -8.32 -0.95 -8.14
N LYS A 157 -8.71 -0.97 -9.42
CA LYS A 157 -9.04 -2.22 -10.14
C LYS A 157 -7.85 -3.18 -10.21
N ARG A 158 -6.65 -2.66 -10.52
CA ARG A 158 -5.42 -3.45 -10.57
C ARG A 158 -5.07 -4.06 -9.21
N ILE A 159 -5.16 -3.30 -8.12
CA ILE A 159 -4.94 -3.80 -6.75
C ILE A 159 -5.81 -5.04 -6.52
N LYS A 160 -7.12 -4.96 -6.77
CA LYS A 160 -8.04 -6.09 -6.58
C LYS A 160 -7.72 -7.29 -7.47
N SER A 161 -7.32 -7.06 -8.72
CA SER A 161 -6.93 -8.13 -9.64
C SER A 161 -5.66 -8.84 -9.17
N ILE A 162 -4.63 -8.07 -8.81
CA ILE A 162 -3.32 -8.58 -8.38
C ILE A 162 -3.45 -9.37 -7.07
N THR A 163 -4.27 -8.90 -6.13
CA THR A 163 -4.57 -9.64 -4.90
C THR A 163 -5.07 -11.05 -5.21
N LYS A 164 -6.02 -11.18 -6.15
CA LYS A 164 -6.55 -12.47 -6.58
C LYS A 164 -5.51 -13.32 -7.33
N ASP A 165 -4.76 -12.70 -8.24
CA ASP A 165 -3.71 -13.37 -9.02
C ASP A 165 -2.54 -13.90 -8.18
N LEU A 166 -2.35 -13.38 -6.97
CA LEU A 166 -1.37 -13.85 -5.99
C LEU A 166 -1.97 -14.82 -4.97
N GLY A 167 -3.27 -15.13 -5.06
CA GLY A 167 -3.95 -16.05 -4.15
C GLY A 167 -4.16 -15.51 -2.74
N CYS A 168 -3.99 -14.21 -2.52
CA CYS A 168 -4.21 -13.59 -1.21
C CYS A 168 -5.72 -13.44 -0.95
N GLU A 169 -6.14 -13.61 0.30
CA GLU A 169 -7.54 -13.37 0.66
C GLU A 169 -7.89 -11.89 0.51
N LEU A 170 -8.97 -11.58 -0.20
CA LEU A 170 -9.37 -10.20 -0.49
C LEU A 170 -10.59 -9.80 0.36
N LYS A 171 -10.43 -8.77 1.19
CA LYS A 171 -11.54 -8.06 1.85
C LYS A 171 -11.65 -6.67 1.24
N ILE A 172 -12.83 -6.30 0.77
CA ILE A 172 -13.13 -4.95 0.27
C ILE A 172 -13.97 -4.24 1.33
N ILE A 173 -13.62 -3.00 1.64
CA ILE A 173 -14.37 -2.14 2.55
C ILE A 173 -14.64 -0.82 1.83
N ASN A 174 -15.88 -0.35 1.90
CA ASN A 174 -16.27 0.93 1.34
C ASN A 174 -15.61 2.07 2.12
N ALA A 175 -14.70 2.78 1.47
CA ALA A 175 -13.97 3.88 2.08
C ALA A 175 -14.81 5.15 2.28
N SER A 176 -16.06 5.16 1.78
CA SER A 176 -17.04 6.22 1.98
C SER A 176 -17.81 6.10 3.30
N ASP A 177 -17.69 4.97 4.00
CA ASP A 177 -18.31 4.77 5.31
C ASP A 177 -17.60 5.60 6.41
N SER A 178 -18.19 5.67 7.61
CA SER A 178 -17.57 6.37 8.74
C SER A 178 -16.26 5.70 9.16
N ILE A 179 -15.36 6.48 9.76
CA ILE A 179 -14.05 5.99 10.24
C ILE A 179 -14.24 4.80 11.19
N GLU A 180 -15.22 4.89 12.09
CA GLU A 180 -15.56 3.89 13.10
C GLU A 180 -16.11 2.61 12.45
N HIS A 181 -16.98 2.76 11.43
CA HIS A 181 -17.53 1.60 10.72
C HIS A 181 -16.45 0.85 9.94
N ILE A 182 -15.56 1.59 9.27
CA ILE A 182 -14.41 0.99 8.58
C ILE A 182 -13.50 0.28 9.59
N GLN A 183 -13.20 0.91 10.73
CA GLN A 183 -12.34 0.33 11.76
C GLN A 183 -12.93 -0.98 12.30
N GLU A 184 -14.22 -1.00 12.65
CA GLU A 184 -14.87 -2.19 13.19
C GLU A 184 -14.85 -3.34 12.17
N ASN A 185 -15.17 -3.06 10.90
CA ASN A 185 -15.08 -4.05 9.82
C ASN A 185 -13.67 -4.64 9.67
N ILE A 186 -12.63 -3.80 9.76
CA ILE A 186 -11.23 -4.27 9.71
C ILE A 186 -10.95 -5.15 10.92
N LYS A 187 -11.32 -4.69 12.12
CA LYS A 187 -11.07 -5.39 13.37
C LYS A 187 -11.74 -6.76 13.41
N GLU A 188 -13.01 -6.85 13.06
CA GLU A 188 -13.75 -8.12 12.97
C GLU A 188 -13.07 -9.09 12.01
N PHE A 189 -12.67 -8.60 10.82
CA PHE A 189 -11.98 -9.42 9.83
C PHE A 189 -10.64 -9.98 10.35
N ILE A 190 -9.87 -9.16 11.07
CA ILE A 190 -8.61 -9.59 11.67
C ILE A 190 -8.84 -10.58 12.80
N GLN A 191 -9.82 -10.33 13.68
CA GLN A 191 -10.12 -11.18 14.83
C GLN A 191 -10.65 -12.57 14.44
N GLN A 192 -11.32 -12.69 13.30
CA GLN A 192 -11.76 -14.00 12.79
C GLN A 192 -10.60 -14.93 12.36
N LYS A 193 -9.36 -14.42 12.33
CA LYS A 193 -8.19 -15.14 11.80
C LYS A 193 -7.10 -15.42 12.84
N ILE A 194 -7.24 -14.87 14.04
CA ILE A 194 -6.30 -15.04 15.17
C ILE A 194 -6.95 -15.98 16.17
#